data_AF-A0A2E5G6U2-F1
#
_entry.id   AF-A0A2E5G6U2-F1
#
_cell.length_a   1.000
_cell.length_b   1.000
_cell.length_c   1.000
_cell.angle_alpha   90.00
_cell.angle_beta   90.00
_cell.angle_gamma   90.00
#
_symmetry.space_group_name_H-M   'P 1'
#
loop_
_entity.id
_entity.type
_entity.pdbx_description
1 polymer ?
#
loop_
_entity_poly.entity_id
_entity_poly.type
_entity_poly.pdbx_seq_one_letter_code
_entity_poly.pdbx_strand_id
1 'polypeptide(L)'
;MAKASSFLCPSCDKQFRWGKKYAGRKVKCPQCEAVIRVPSEPAASAKLIRPSPAKDTLQLDPSERSGSSYELDFDASAQVGAVVSQAAVKNTGKCPSCSAEISPEALICIQCGFNFNEGKQIKVETDQNPSGAGRPIAGIPLNARQKEDESQREQKKIDLQLPIVLIAFGVMLILVDLLVLAPRAQADVATGERLKWMGLQVIVQFAFMVPCYFLAVRLLHAGLGVMGKAILKMTGLALIIMGLSVCIQSALTMTNAGFDANYINWGIRAFVISTIFWLIGSKKFEIEPMPAFVLLLLLVLVPIFGIDCVRHFLV
;
A
#
# COMPACT_ATOMS: atom_id res chain seq x y z
N MET A 1 6.75 -17.42 4.19
CA MET A 1 5.92 -16.36 3.55
C MET A 1 5.44 -16.89 2.22
N ALA A 2 4.13 -16.92 1.96
CA ALA A 2 3.60 -17.43 0.70
C ALA A 2 3.94 -16.45 -0.44
N LYS A 3 4.50 -16.95 -1.55
CA LYS A 3 4.87 -16.13 -2.72
C LYS A 3 3.60 -15.51 -3.31
N ALA A 4 3.52 -14.18 -3.34
CA ALA A 4 2.40 -13.47 -3.93
C ALA A 4 2.45 -13.59 -5.46
N SER A 5 1.33 -13.92 -6.08
CA SER A 5 1.21 -13.96 -7.54
C SER A 5 0.71 -12.60 -8.04
N SER A 6 1.25 -12.14 -9.16
CA SER A 6 0.86 -10.88 -9.81
C SER A 6 0.35 -11.11 -11.22
N PHE A 7 -0.68 -10.36 -11.62
CA PHE A 7 -1.21 -10.32 -12.99
C PHE A 7 -1.59 -8.90 -13.40
N LEU A 8 -1.78 -8.66 -14.70
CA LEU A 8 -2.24 -7.38 -15.23
C LEU A 8 -3.77 -7.36 -15.29
N CYS A 9 -4.39 -6.25 -14.86
CA CYS A 9 -5.83 -6.08 -14.97
C CYS A 9 -6.22 -5.88 -16.44
N PRO A 10 -7.11 -6.69 -17.03
CA PRO A 10 -7.48 -6.58 -18.45
C PRO A 10 -8.24 -5.30 -18.82
N SER A 11 -8.68 -4.51 -17.83
CA SER A 11 -9.41 -3.26 -18.07
C SER A 11 -8.56 -2.00 -17.98
N CYS A 12 -7.42 -2.05 -17.28
CA CYS A 12 -6.59 -0.85 -17.06
C CYS A 12 -5.07 -1.12 -17.09
N ASP A 13 -4.67 -2.34 -17.43
CA ASP A 13 -3.29 -2.83 -17.55
C ASP A 13 -2.39 -2.62 -16.32
N LYS A 14 -2.96 -2.25 -15.17
CA LYS A 14 -2.19 -2.14 -13.92
C LYS A 14 -1.91 -3.52 -13.32
N GLN A 15 -0.68 -3.72 -12.87
CA GLN A 15 -0.25 -4.94 -12.20
C GLN A 15 -0.87 -5.03 -10.80
N PHE A 16 -1.60 -6.11 -10.52
CA PHE A 16 -2.26 -6.37 -9.26
C PHE A 16 -1.64 -7.60 -8.59
N ARG A 17 -1.24 -7.46 -7.31
CA ARG A 17 -0.75 -8.56 -6.48
C ARG A 17 -1.89 -9.11 -5.64
N TRP A 18 -2.09 -10.43 -5.64
CA TRP A 18 -3.11 -11.07 -4.81
C TRP A 18 -2.52 -12.22 -3.96
N GLY A 19 -3.26 -12.60 -2.92
CA GLY A 19 -3.00 -13.82 -2.15
C GLY A 19 -3.70 -15.06 -2.73
N LYS A 20 -3.14 -16.26 -2.49
CA LYS A 20 -3.68 -17.54 -3.01
C LYS A 20 -5.17 -17.78 -2.68
N LYS A 21 -5.69 -17.20 -1.60
CA LYS A 21 -7.11 -17.28 -1.19
C LYS A 21 -8.08 -16.72 -2.24
N TYR A 22 -7.60 -15.85 -3.13
CA TYR A 22 -8.42 -15.21 -4.16
C TYR A 22 -8.37 -15.92 -5.52
N ALA A 23 -7.54 -16.96 -5.67
CA ALA A 23 -7.45 -17.75 -6.89
C ALA A 23 -8.83 -18.29 -7.32
N GLY A 24 -9.23 -18.03 -8.57
CA GLY A 24 -10.52 -18.43 -9.13
C GLY A 24 -11.74 -17.60 -8.68
N ARG A 25 -11.57 -16.64 -7.76
CA ARG A 25 -12.67 -15.77 -7.30
C ARG A 25 -12.79 -14.50 -8.16
N LYS A 26 -13.98 -13.91 -8.17
CA LYS A 26 -14.24 -12.57 -8.72
C LYS A 26 -13.83 -11.53 -7.69
N VAL A 27 -12.96 -10.61 -8.06
CA VAL A 27 -12.52 -9.49 -7.21
C VAL A 27 -12.65 -8.18 -7.99
N LYS A 28 -12.82 -7.05 -7.29
CA LYS A 28 -12.83 -5.72 -7.92
C LYS A 28 -11.41 -5.18 -8.03
N CYS A 29 -11.05 -4.61 -9.17
CA CYS A 29 -9.79 -3.88 -9.32
C CYS A 29 -9.83 -2.60 -8.47
N PRO A 30 -8.82 -2.30 -7.65
CA PRO A 30 -8.82 -1.08 -6.82
C PRO A 30 -8.61 0.22 -7.62
N GLN A 31 -8.24 0.12 -8.89
CA GLN A 31 -7.90 1.28 -9.73
C GLN A 31 -8.99 1.65 -10.72
N CYS A 32 -9.71 0.67 -11.28
CA CYS A 32 -10.78 0.90 -12.26
C CYS A 32 -12.12 0.29 -11.86
N GLU A 33 -12.22 -0.32 -10.67
CA GLU A 33 -13.42 -0.98 -10.13
C GLU A 33 -14.01 -2.15 -10.94
N ALA A 34 -13.40 -2.50 -12.08
CA ALA A 34 -13.80 -3.63 -12.90
C ALA A 34 -13.74 -4.95 -12.10
N VAL A 35 -14.78 -5.79 -12.25
CA VAL A 35 -14.85 -7.11 -11.63
C VAL A 35 -14.06 -8.10 -12.49
N ILE A 36 -12.89 -8.49 -12.02
CA ILE A 36 -11.96 -9.39 -12.72
C ILE A 36 -11.96 -10.77 -12.05
N ARG A 37 -11.91 -11.84 -12.84
CA ARG A 37 -11.66 -13.19 -12.32
C ARG A 37 -10.16 -13.36 -12.16
N VAL A 38 -9.74 -13.70 -10.94
CA VAL A 38 -8.36 -14.08 -10.67
C VAL A 38 -8.10 -15.44 -11.33
N PRO A 39 -7.12 -15.56 -12.25
CA PRO A 39 -6.64 -16.85 -12.71
C PRO A 39 -6.41 -17.79 -11.53
N SER A 40 -7.17 -18.88 -11.45
CA SER A 40 -6.76 -19.99 -10.60
C SER A 40 -5.41 -20.45 -11.16
N GLU A 41 -4.40 -20.51 -10.29
CA GLU A 41 -3.07 -21.06 -10.60
C GLU A 41 -3.30 -22.25 -11.56
N PRO A 42 -2.84 -22.17 -12.83
CA PRO A 42 -3.15 -23.20 -13.81
C PRO A 42 -2.72 -24.50 -13.17
N ALA A 43 -3.68 -25.42 -12.98
CA ALA A 43 -3.44 -26.69 -12.31
C ALA A 43 -2.15 -27.24 -12.91
N ALA A 44 -1.08 -27.20 -12.12
CA ALA A 44 0.25 -27.47 -12.60
C ALA A 44 0.17 -28.79 -13.34
N SER A 45 0.47 -28.73 -14.65
CA SER A 45 0.50 -29.81 -15.62
C SER A 45 -0.02 -31.12 -15.05
N ALA A 46 -1.28 -31.46 -15.39
CA ALA A 46 -1.72 -32.84 -15.36
C ALA A 46 -0.61 -33.66 -16.03
N LYS A 47 0.20 -34.29 -15.18
CA LYS A 47 1.29 -35.17 -15.55
C LYS A 47 0.63 -36.17 -16.47
N LEU A 48 0.89 -36.05 -17.77
CA LEU A 48 0.47 -37.03 -18.77
C LEU A 48 0.79 -38.40 -18.18
N ILE A 49 -0.27 -39.13 -17.84
CA ILE A 49 -0.20 -40.54 -17.52
C ILE A 49 0.31 -41.16 -18.82
N ARG A 50 1.62 -41.35 -18.93
CA ARG A 50 2.18 -42.32 -19.87
C ARG A 50 1.63 -43.68 -19.42
N PRO A 51 0.90 -44.42 -20.26
CA PRO A 51 0.65 -45.82 -19.99
C PRO A 51 2.01 -46.50 -19.80
N SER A 52 2.16 -47.18 -18.67
CA SER A 52 3.32 -47.97 -18.32
C SER A 52 3.55 -49.02 -19.42
N PRO A 53 4.67 -48.99 -20.15
CA PRO A 53 5.07 -50.15 -20.93
C PRO A 53 5.61 -51.21 -19.96
N ALA A 54 5.23 -52.45 -20.24
CA ALA A 54 5.69 -53.62 -19.56
C ALA A 54 7.21 -53.68 -19.52
N LYS A 55 7.68 -54.17 -18.38
CA LYS A 55 9.05 -54.56 -18.06
C LYS A 55 9.53 -55.55 -19.12
N ASP A 56 10.44 -55.12 -19.99
CA ASP A 56 11.27 -56.06 -20.72
C ASP A 56 12.71 -55.58 -20.81
N THR A 57 13.58 -56.56 -20.76
CA THR A 57 14.92 -56.51 -20.21
C THR A 57 15.91 -56.15 -21.31
N LEU A 58 16.73 -55.12 -21.13
CA LEU A 58 18.01 -55.01 -21.84
C LEU A 58 18.98 -54.11 -21.08
N GLN A 59 20.00 -54.78 -20.52
CA GLN A 59 21.26 -54.21 -20.09
C GLN A 59 21.98 -53.60 -21.29
N LEU A 60 22.55 -52.40 -21.15
CA LEU A 60 23.74 -51.97 -21.87
C LEU A 60 24.48 -50.90 -21.05
N ASP A 61 25.81 -50.97 -21.13
CA ASP A 61 26.85 -50.41 -20.27
C ASP A 61 26.94 -48.88 -20.14
N PRO A 62 27.56 -48.37 -19.06
CA PRO A 62 27.93 -46.98 -18.90
C PRO A 62 29.40 -46.77 -19.30
N SER A 63 29.67 -46.34 -20.53
CA SER A 63 30.91 -45.63 -20.81
C SER A 63 30.71 -44.64 -21.94
N GLU A 64 31.41 -43.51 -21.83
CA GLU A 64 31.56 -42.45 -22.85
C GLU A 64 30.40 -41.46 -22.99
N ARG A 65 30.56 -40.14 -23.17
CA ARG A 65 31.71 -39.22 -23.16
C ARG A 65 31.11 -37.82 -23.37
N SER A 66 31.63 -36.84 -22.63
CA SER A 66 31.86 -35.44 -23.01
C SER A 66 31.11 -34.84 -24.23
N GLY A 67 30.42 -33.71 -24.00
CA GLY A 67 30.67 -32.49 -24.75
C GLY A 67 29.56 -31.90 -25.64
N SER A 68 29.52 -30.56 -25.66
CA SER A 68 28.86 -29.64 -26.61
C SER A 68 27.35 -29.42 -26.41
N SER A 69 26.95 -28.24 -25.95
CA SER A 69 26.63 -27.00 -26.69
C SER A 69 25.28 -27.07 -27.41
N TYR A 70 24.31 -26.38 -26.83
CA TYR A 70 22.97 -26.18 -27.33
C TYR A 70 22.98 -25.15 -28.48
N GLU A 71 22.81 -25.61 -29.70
CA GLU A 71 22.16 -24.82 -30.76
C GLU A 71 20.69 -25.27 -30.82
N LEU A 72 19.78 -24.29 -30.70
CA LEU A 72 18.34 -24.46 -30.82
C LEU A 72 17.93 -23.91 -32.18
N ASP A 73 17.77 -24.79 -33.15
CA ASP A 73 17.06 -24.52 -34.39
C ASP A 73 15.54 -24.55 -34.15
N PHE A 74 14.87 -23.51 -34.64
CA PHE A 74 13.44 -23.28 -34.47
C PHE A 74 12.73 -23.62 -35.80
N ASP A 75 12.39 -24.89 -35.99
CA ASP A 75 11.57 -25.29 -37.14
C ASP A 75 10.08 -25.08 -36.87
N ALA A 76 9.58 -24.03 -37.52
CA ALA A 76 8.17 -23.76 -37.70
C ALA A 76 7.58 -24.71 -38.75
N SER A 77 6.65 -25.59 -38.35
CA SER A 77 5.40 -25.89 -39.08
C SER A 77 4.73 -27.19 -38.59
N ALA A 78 3.56 -27.09 -37.95
CA ALA A 78 2.57 -28.16 -37.92
C ALA A 78 1.17 -27.66 -37.48
N GLN A 79 0.35 -27.36 -38.48
CA GLN A 79 -1.08 -27.64 -38.61
C GLN A 79 -1.97 -27.64 -37.36
N VAL A 80 -2.84 -26.63 -37.25
CA VAL A 80 -4.06 -26.66 -36.44
C VAL A 80 -5.26 -26.87 -37.36
N GLY A 81 -6.01 -27.92 -37.08
CA GLY A 81 -7.21 -28.34 -37.82
C GLY A 81 -8.38 -27.36 -37.68
N ALA A 82 -9.13 -27.27 -38.78
CA ALA A 82 -10.33 -26.48 -38.94
C ALA A 82 -11.45 -26.93 -38.00
N VAL A 83 -11.94 -26.01 -37.17
CA VAL A 83 -13.21 -26.13 -36.47
C VAL A 83 -14.17 -25.10 -37.06
N VAL A 84 -15.35 -25.61 -37.41
CA VAL A 84 -16.46 -25.00 -38.15
C VAL A 84 -16.76 -23.56 -37.72
N SER A 85 -16.61 -22.63 -38.66
CA SER A 85 -17.05 -21.24 -38.56
C SER A 85 -18.58 -21.17 -38.68
N GLN A 86 -19.28 -21.14 -37.55
CA GLN A 86 -20.66 -20.67 -37.53
C GLN A 86 -20.67 -19.18 -37.85
N ALA A 87 -21.49 -18.80 -38.84
CA ALA A 87 -21.62 -17.44 -39.33
C ALA A 87 -22.01 -16.50 -38.17
N ALA A 88 -21.05 -15.69 -37.73
CA ALA A 88 -21.27 -14.64 -36.76
C ALA A 88 -22.30 -13.66 -37.34
N VAL A 89 -23.50 -13.65 -36.75
CA VAL A 89 -24.53 -12.66 -37.07
C VAL A 89 -23.96 -11.29 -36.70
N LYS A 90 -23.61 -10.51 -37.71
CA LYS A 90 -23.05 -9.17 -37.55
C LYS A 90 -24.15 -8.28 -36.95
N ASN A 91 -24.02 -7.96 -35.66
CA ASN A 91 -24.98 -7.10 -34.96
C ASN A 91 -25.00 -5.70 -35.59
N THR A 92 -26.20 -5.19 -35.87
CA THR A 92 -26.46 -3.86 -36.45
C THR A 92 -26.40 -2.72 -35.41
N GLY A 93 -25.68 -2.91 -34.30
CA GLY A 93 -25.49 -1.90 -33.24
C GLY A 93 -26.67 -1.71 -32.28
N LYS A 94 -27.79 -2.43 -32.45
CA LYS A 94 -28.96 -2.37 -31.54
C LYS A 94 -29.40 -3.74 -31.07
N CYS A 95 -29.87 -3.84 -29.82
CA CYS A 95 -30.42 -5.08 -29.27
C CYS A 95 -31.74 -5.42 -29.99
N PRO A 96 -31.91 -6.64 -30.56
CA PRO A 96 -33.17 -7.04 -31.17
C PRO A 96 -34.30 -7.24 -30.13
N SER A 97 -33.95 -7.32 -28.85
CA SER A 97 -34.92 -7.58 -27.79
C SER A 97 -35.39 -6.33 -27.06
N CYS A 98 -34.51 -5.36 -26.79
CA CYS A 98 -34.86 -4.14 -26.05
C CYS A 98 -34.49 -2.83 -26.76
N SER A 99 -33.97 -2.91 -27.99
CA SER A 99 -33.62 -1.75 -28.83
C SER A 99 -32.47 -0.88 -28.31
N ALA A 100 -31.85 -1.24 -27.18
CA ALA A 100 -30.72 -0.51 -26.61
C ALA A 100 -29.53 -0.51 -27.57
N GLU A 101 -28.79 0.60 -27.59
CA GLU A 101 -27.55 0.73 -28.36
C GLU A 101 -26.44 -0.08 -27.69
N ILE A 102 -25.70 -0.85 -28.48
CA ILE A 102 -24.70 -1.79 -27.94
C ILE A 102 -23.46 -1.78 -28.82
N SER A 103 -22.32 -1.93 -28.16
CA SER A 103 -21.04 -2.13 -28.84
C SER A 103 -21.10 -3.32 -29.80
N PRO A 104 -20.51 -3.23 -31.01
CA PRO A 104 -20.47 -4.32 -31.99
C PRO A 104 -19.74 -5.57 -31.49
N GLU A 105 -18.93 -5.46 -30.42
CA GLU A 105 -18.21 -6.56 -29.78
C GLU A 105 -18.95 -7.17 -28.58
N ALA A 106 -20.12 -6.64 -28.22
CA ALA A 106 -20.86 -7.13 -27.07
C ALA A 106 -21.54 -8.47 -27.36
N LEU A 107 -21.22 -9.48 -26.55
CA LEU A 107 -21.81 -10.83 -26.63
C LEU A 107 -23.19 -10.91 -25.95
N ILE A 108 -23.49 -10.03 -25.00
CA ILE A 108 -24.76 -10.00 -24.25
C ILE A 108 -25.21 -8.55 -24.05
N CYS A 109 -26.51 -8.27 -24.22
CA CYS A 109 -27.08 -6.97 -23.91
C CYS A 109 -27.15 -6.75 -22.40
N ILE A 110 -26.49 -5.72 -21.88
CA ILE A 110 -26.46 -5.38 -20.44
C ILE A 110 -27.85 -4.99 -19.92
N GLN A 111 -28.72 -4.50 -20.79
CA GLN A 111 -30.01 -3.92 -20.40
C GLN A 111 -31.13 -4.95 -20.28
N CYS A 112 -31.10 -6.04 -21.06
CA CYS A 112 -32.13 -7.07 -21.03
C CYS A 112 -31.61 -8.52 -20.92
N GLY A 113 -30.29 -8.74 -20.94
CA GLY A 113 -29.70 -10.08 -20.86
C GLY A 113 -29.82 -10.93 -22.13
N PHE A 114 -30.11 -10.32 -23.28
CA PHE A 114 -30.16 -11.02 -24.58
C PHE A 114 -28.77 -11.45 -25.03
N ASN A 115 -28.56 -12.73 -25.29
CA ASN A 115 -27.29 -13.29 -25.76
C ASN A 115 -27.26 -13.33 -27.30
N PHE A 116 -26.30 -12.64 -27.92
CA PHE A 116 -26.18 -12.52 -29.37
C PHE A 116 -25.67 -13.80 -30.04
N ASN A 117 -24.94 -14.64 -29.31
CA ASN A 117 -24.47 -15.93 -29.83
C ASN A 117 -25.58 -16.97 -29.87
N GLU A 118 -26.46 -16.98 -28.87
CA GLU A 118 -27.52 -17.98 -28.72
C GLU A 118 -28.87 -17.54 -29.29
N GLY A 119 -29.02 -16.25 -29.60
CA GLY A 119 -30.28 -15.67 -30.09
C GLY A 119 -31.43 -15.75 -29.08
N LYS A 120 -31.12 -15.92 -27.79
CA LYS A 120 -32.10 -16.12 -26.71
C LYS A 120 -31.81 -15.19 -25.52
N GLN A 121 -32.85 -14.75 -24.83
CA GLN A 121 -32.71 -14.10 -23.52
C GLN A 121 -32.33 -15.14 -22.48
N ILE A 122 -31.26 -14.89 -21.73
CA ILE A 122 -30.93 -15.72 -20.57
C ILE A 122 -31.91 -15.32 -19.48
N LYS A 123 -32.88 -16.19 -19.22
CA LYS A 123 -33.78 -16.02 -18.07
C LYS A 123 -32.92 -16.23 -16.83
N VAL A 124 -32.43 -15.13 -16.25
CA VAL A 124 -31.83 -15.18 -14.92
C VAL A 124 -32.99 -15.50 -13.99
N GLU A 125 -33.10 -16.76 -13.62
CA GLU A 125 -33.87 -17.19 -12.46
C GLU A 125 -33.24 -16.49 -11.26
N THR A 126 -33.71 -15.27 -11.07
CA THR A 126 -33.45 -14.51 -9.88
C THR A 126 -34.38 -15.18 -8.90
N ASP A 127 -33.84 -16.09 -8.10
CA ASP A 127 -34.50 -16.59 -6.90
C ASP A 127 -34.77 -15.36 -6.01
N GLN A 128 -35.84 -14.61 -6.32
CA GLN A 128 -36.36 -13.51 -5.55
C GLN A 128 -37.11 -14.07 -4.34
N ASN A 129 -36.44 -14.92 -3.59
CA ASN A 129 -36.79 -15.15 -2.21
C ASN A 129 -35.92 -14.21 -1.36
N PRO A 130 -36.41 -13.01 -0.98
CA PRO A 130 -35.70 -12.12 -0.06
C PRO A 130 -35.52 -12.73 1.35
N SER A 131 -36.00 -13.95 1.60
CA SER A 131 -35.71 -14.73 2.81
C SER A 131 -34.51 -15.68 2.69
N GLY A 132 -33.63 -15.45 1.71
CA GLY A 132 -32.35 -16.15 1.55
C GLY A 132 -31.35 -15.86 2.67
N ALA A 133 -31.65 -16.32 3.89
CA ALA A 133 -30.64 -16.81 4.81
C ALA A 133 -29.79 -17.80 4.02
N GLY A 134 -28.62 -17.35 3.57
CA GLY A 134 -27.75 -18.12 2.70
C GLY A 134 -27.59 -19.51 3.28
N ARG A 135 -28.00 -20.54 2.51
CA ARG A 135 -27.73 -21.92 2.89
C ARG A 135 -26.23 -21.99 3.18
N PRO A 136 -25.84 -22.34 4.42
CA PRO A 136 -24.44 -22.40 4.78
C PRO A 136 -23.80 -23.37 3.79
N ILE A 137 -22.78 -22.90 3.08
CA ILE A 137 -21.88 -23.77 2.34
C ILE A 137 -21.28 -24.70 3.41
N ALA A 138 -21.86 -25.89 3.53
CA ALA A 138 -21.48 -26.89 4.50
C ALA A 138 -20.03 -27.28 4.22
N GLY A 139 -19.12 -26.86 5.10
CA GLY A 139 -17.72 -27.26 5.01
C GLY A 139 -16.70 -26.21 5.43
N ILE A 140 -17.07 -24.93 5.62
CA ILE A 140 -16.14 -23.97 6.23
C ILE A 140 -16.28 -24.07 7.76
N PRO A 141 -15.26 -24.52 8.51
CA PRO A 141 -15.35 -24.62 9.96
C PRO A 141 -15.58 -23.23 10.55
N LEU A 142 -16.64 -23.07 11.35
CA LEU A 142 -17.02 -21.83 12.04
C LEU A 142 -15.83 -21.19 12.79
N ASN A 143 -14.90 -22.02 13.29
CA ASN A 143 -13.71 -21.58 14.00
C ASN A 143 -12.74 -20.75 13.15
N ALA A 144 -12.71 -20.93 11.82
CA ALA A 144 -11.82 -20.15 10.95
C ALA A 144 -12.28 -18.70 10.80
N ARG A 145 -13.60 -18.45 10.86
CA ARG A 145 -14.18 -17.11 10.69
C ARG A 145 -14.00 -16.25 11.94
N GLN A 146 -14.18 -16.84 13.13
CA GLN A 146 -13.92 -16.14 14.40
C GLN A 146 -12.46 -15.69 14.54
N LYS A 147 -11.50 -16.52 14.10
CA LYS A 147 -10.08 -16.17 14.19
C LYS A 147 -9.69 -15.00 13.29
N GLU A 148 -10.33 -14.86 12.12
CA GLU A 148 -10.10 -13.70 11.24
C GLU A 148 -10.66 -12.41 11.87
N ASP A 149 -11.84 -12.44 12.48
CA ASP A 149 -12.46 -11.26 13.12
C ASP A 149 -11.68 -10.78 14.36
N GLU A 150 -11.13 -11.71 15.14
CA GLU A 150 -10.30 -11.40 16.31
C GLU A 150 -8.99 -10.72 15.91
N SER A 151 -8.31 -11.24 14.89
CA SER A 151 -7.09 -10.62 14.34
C SER A 151 -7.35 -9.20 13.81
N GLN A 152 -8.51 -8.97 13.16
CA GLN A 152 -8.88 -7.65 12.68
C GLN A 152 -9.20 -6.68 13.83
N ARG A 153 -9.77 -7.15 14.95
CA ARG A 153 -10.03 -6.32 16.13
C ARG A 153 -8.73 -5.92 16.82
N GLU A 154 -7.78 -6.84 16.96
CA GLU A 154 -6.46 -6.51 17.53
C GLU A 154 -5.70 -5.53 16.64
N GLN A 155 -5.69 -5.75 15.33
CA GLN A 155 -5.05 -4.83 14.38
C GLN A 155 -5.65 -3.42 14.48
N LYS A 156 -6.99 -3.31 14.62
CA LYS A 156 -7.69 -2.02 14.80
C LYS A 156 -7.31 -1.32 16.11
N LYS A 157 -7.10 -2.06 17.20
CA LYS A 157 -6.65 -1.49 18.48
C LYS A 157 -5.24 -0.94 18.37
N ILE A 158 -4.31 -1.70 17.77
CA ILE A 158 -2.92 -1.26 17.57
C ILE A 158 -2.86 0.00 16.70
N ASP A 159 -3.65 0.03 15.63
CA ASP A 159 -3.75 1.18 14.70
C ASP A 159 -4.17 2.49 15.40
N LEU A 160 -5.00 2.40 16.45
CA LEU A 160 -5.53 3.54 17.18
C LEU A 160 -4.69 3.90 18.41
N GLN A 161 -4.20 2.90 19.15
CA GLN A 161 -3.41 3.13 20.36
C GLN A 161 -2.01 3.66 20.05
N LEU A 162 -1.36 3.17 19.00
CA LEU A 162 0.00 3.60 18.65
C LEU A 162 0.13 5.12 18.47
N PRO A 163 -0.71 5.80 17.66
CA PRO A 163 -0.61 7.25 17.49
C PRO A 163 -0.94 8.02 18.77
N ILE A 164 -1.87 7.54 19.60
CA ILE A 164 -2.20 8.18 20.89
C ILE A 164 -0.98 8.13 21.84
N VAL A 165 -0.32 6.97 21.93
CA VAL A 165 0.91 6.82 22.72
C VAL A 165 2.03 7.70 22.17
N LEU A 166 2.17 7.80 20.84
CA LEU A 166 3.14 8.70 20.21
C LEU A 166 2.89 10.17 20.59
N ILE A 167 1.64 10.63 20.51
CA ILE A 167 1.24 12.00 20.86
C ILE A 167 1.56 12.28 22.33
N ALA A 168 1.14 11.39 23.23
CA ALA A 168 1.38 11.54 24.66
C ALA A 168 2.88 11.60 24.97
N PHE A 169 3.70 10.77 24.31
CA PHE A 169 5.14 10.78 24.47
C PHE A 169 5.79 12.06 23.95
N GLY A 170 5.38 12.55 22.77
CA GLY A 170 5.88 13.80 22.21
C GLY A 170 5.57 15.01 23.10
N VAL A 171 4.34 15.09 23.63
CA VAL A 171 3.94 16.13 24.60
C VAL A 171 4.75 16.01 25.90
N MET A 172 4.96 14.79 26.39
CA MET A 172 5.76 14.56 27.60
C MET A 172 7.22 15.03 27.44
N LEU A 173 7.86 14.77 26.29
CA LEU A 173 9.20 15.28 25.99
C LEU A 173 9.26 16.81 25.99
N ILE A 174 8.26 17.47 25.39
CA ILE A 174 8.16 18.94 25.38
C ILE A 174 8.00 19.49 26.81
N LEU A 175 7.18 18.84 27.64
CA LEU A 175 6.99 19.23 29.04
C LEU A 175 8.26 19.01 29.87
N VAL A 176 8.96 17.90 29.68
CA VAL A 176 10.24 17.62 30.37
C VAL A 176 11.28 18.68 30.01
N ASP A 177 11.38 19.04 28.73
CA ASP A 177 12.29 20.10 28.31
C ASP A 177 11.96 21.43 28.99
N LEU A 178 10.68 21.82 28.96
CA LEU A 178 10.19 23.08 29.51
C LEU A 178 10.34 23.15 31.05
N LEU A 179 10.15 22.04 31.75
CA LEU A 179 10.19 22.00 33.22
C LEU A 179 11.57 21.71 33.79
N VAL A 180 12.42 20.94 33.09
CA VAL A 180 13.69 20.43 33.64
C VAL A 180 14.90 21.08 32.99
N LEU A 181 14.89 21.24 31.67
CA LEU A 181 16.06 21.70 30.91
C LEU A 181 16.09 23.22 30.76
N ALA A 182 14.93 23.84 30.49
CA ALA A 182 14.82 25.28 30.31
C ALA A 182 15.27 26.12 31.54
N PRO A 183 14.93 25.76 32.80
CA PRO A 183 15.33 26.54 33.97
C PRO A 183 16.84 26.51 34.24
N ARG A 184 17.51 25.43 33.83
CA ARG A 184 18.96 25.26 34.06
C ARG A 184 19.80 26.07 33.09
N ALA A 185 19.28 26.35 31.90
CA ALA A 185 20.04 26.99 30.85
C ALA A 185 20.19 28.50 31.02
N GLN A 186 19.29 29.18 31.75
CA GLN A 186 19.29 30.64 31.85
C GLN A 186 18.69 31.14 33.16
N ALA A 187 19.55 31.56 34.08
CA ALA A 187 19.13 32.32 35.26
C ALA A 187 18.84 33.81 34.97
N ASP A 188 19.22 34.34 33.79
CA ASP A 188 19.29 35.80 33.56
C ASP A 188 18.37 36.40 32.48
N VAL A 189 17.68 35.60 31.65
CA VAL A 189 16.84 36.16 30.57
C VAL A 189 15.36 36.05 30.93
N ALA A 190 14.65 37.19 30.87
CA ALA A 190 13.24 37.31 31.20
C ALA A 190 12.40 36.21 30.52
N THR A 191 11.90 35.27 31.33
CA THR A 191 11.16 34.06 30.93
C THR A 191 10.00 34.36 29.97
N GLY A 192 9.45 35.58 30.01
CA GLY A 192 8.36 36.04 29.17
C GLY A 192 8.68 36.18 27.68
N GLU A 193 9.90 36.57 27.28
CA GLU A 193 10.23 36.70 25.86
C GLU A 193 10.41 35.34 25.18
N ARG A 194 11.02 34.39 25.88
CA ARG A 194 11.17 33.01 25.38
C ARG A 194 9.83 32.35 25.14
N LEU A 195 8.86 32.54 26.04
CA LEU A 195 7.54 31.96 25.88
C LEU A 195 6.81 32.51 24.64
N LYS A 196 6.96 33.81 24.36
CA LYS A 196 6.42 34.44 23.14
C LYS A 196 7.05 33.86 21.88
N TRP A 197 8.39 33.71 21.87
CA TRP A 197 9.10 33.14 20.73
C TRP A 197 8.78 31.67 20.51
N MET A 198 8.69 30.87 21.57
CA MET A 198 8.24 29.46 21.47
C MET A 198 6.81 29.37 20.94
N GLY A 199 5.90 30.21 21.45
CA GLY A 199 4.51 30.26 20.98
C GLY A 199 4.42 30.60 19.49
N LEU A 200 5.13 31.65 19.06
CA LEU A 200 5.18 32.05 17.65
C LEU A 200 5.80 30.96 16.78
N GLN A 201 6.89 30.34 17.22
CA GLN A 201 7.54 29.25 16.51
C GLN A 201 6.60 28.06 16.30
N VAL A 202 5.85 27.65 17.33
CA VAL A 202 4.85 26.57 17.22
C VAL A 202 3.77 26.93 16.21
N ILE A 203 3.26 28.17 16.24
CA ILE A 203 2.22 28.64 15.31
C ILE A 203 2.72 28.61 13.86
N VAL A 204 3.90 29.20 13.60
CA VAL A 204 4.52 29.21 12.26
C VAL A 204 4.75 27.78 11.77
N GLN A 205 5.30 26.93 12.63
CA GLN A 205 5.55 25.53 12.28
C GLN A 205 4.26 24.79 11.94
N PHE A 206 3.18 25.01 12.70
CA PHE A 206 1.87 24.41 12.41
C PHE A 206 1.30 24.91 11.08
N ALA A 207 1.43 26.21 10.80
CA ALA A 207 0.97 26.83 9.56
C ALA A 207 1.67 26.26 8.31
N PHE A 208 2.97 25.92 8.40
CA PHE A 208 3.69 25.28 7.31
C PHE A 208 3.47 23.77 7.23
N MET A 209 3.25 23.11 8.36
CA MET A 209 3.10 21.66 8.41
C MET A 209 1.79 21.19 7.77
N VAL A 210 0.69 21.94 7.95
CA VAL A 210 -0.65 21.58 7.40
C VAL A 210 -0.66 21.55 5.86
N PRO A 211 -0.17 22.55 5.12
CA PRO A 211 -0.05 22.51 3.67
C PRO A 211 0.90 21.43 3.18
N CYS A 212 2.07 21.26 3.82
CA CYS A 212 3.03 20.20 3.46
C CYS A 212 2.40 18.82 3.61
N TYR A 213 1.61 18.62 4.67
CA TYR A 213 0.86 17.39 4.89
C TYR A 213 -0.17 17.14 3.78
N PHE A 214 -0.95 18.17 3.42
CA PHE A 214 -1.94 18.04 2.36
C PHE A 214 -1.27 17.72 1.01
N LEU A 215 -0.13 18.35 0.72
CA LEU A 215 0.67 18.10 -0.46
C LEU A 215 1.21 16.66 -0.48
N ALA A 216 1.72 16.17 0.65
CA ALA A 216 2.23 14.80 0.77
C ALA A 216 1.12 13.75 0.55
N VAL A 217 -0.07 13.96 1.11
CA VAL A 217 -1.22 13.06 0.89
C VAL A 217 -1.63 13.04 -0.59
N ARG A 218 -1.68 14.21 -1.24
CA ARG A 218 -2.02 14.35 -2.66
C ARG A 218 -0.97 13.74 -3.58
N LEU A 219 0.31 13.97 -3.32
CA LEU A 219 1.41 13.52 -4.18
C LEU A 219 1.66 12.04 -4.07
N LEU A 220 1.58 11.47 -2.86
CA LEU A 220 2.02 10.10 -2.64
C LEU A 220 0.96 9.06 -2.97
N HIS A 221 -0.31 9.44 -3.17
CA HIS A 221 -1.44 8.49 -3.26
C HIS A 221 -1.35 7.38 -2.20
N ALA A 222 -0.68 7.68 -1.08
CA ALA A 222 -0.32 6.68 -0.10
C ALA A 222 -1.64 6.22 0.51
N GLY A 223 -1.90 4.92 0.43
CA GLY A 223 -3.08 4.27 0.97
C GLY A 223 -3.09 4.29 2.50
N LEU A 224 -3.04 5.49 3.10
CA LEU A 224 -3.06 5.74 4.54
C LEU A 224 -4.42 5.40 5.19
N GLY A 225 -5.28 4.69 4.46
CA GLY A 225 -6.62 4.31 4.86
C GLY A 225 -7.56 5.51 4.87
N VAL A 226 -8.64 5.37 5.64
CA VAL A 226 -9.64 6.43 5.84
C VAL A 226 -8.92 7.68 6.37
N MET A 227 -9.17 8.86 5.78
CA MET A 227 -8.48 10.13 6.05
C MET A 227 -8.22 10.40 7.55
N GLY A 228 -9.15 10.05 8.44
CA GLY A 228 -8.98 10.24 9.89
C GLY A 228 -7.81 9.47 10.50
N LYS A 229 -7.54 8.23 10.07
CA LYS A 229 -6.40 7.45 10.56
C LYS A 229 -5.06 7.99 10.06
N ALA A 230 -5.04 8.46 8.81
CA ALA A 230 -3.85 9.07 8.21
C ALA A 230 -3.39 10.28 9.02
N ILE A 231 -4.33 11.18 9.34
CA ILE A 231 -4.06 12.40 10.10
C ILE A 231 -3.50 12.05 11.47
N LEU A 232 -4.16 11.14 12.21
CA LEU A 232 -3.75 10.77 13.57
C LEU A 232 -2.32 10.20 13.62
N LYS A 233 -1.98 9.32 12.67
CA LYS A 233 -0.63 8.71 12.55
C LYS A 233 0.44 9.77 12.28
N MET A 234 0.13 10.71 11.40
CA MET A 234 1.08 11.73 10.95
C MET A 234 1.25 12.86 11.97
N THR A 235 0.18 13.24 12.69
CA THR A 235 0.26 14.18 13.82
C THR A 235 1.12 13.61 14.96
N GLY A 236 0.93 12.32 15.32
CA GLY A 236 1.75 11.69 16.34
C GLY A 236 3.24 11.64 15.96
N LEU A 237 3.53 11.33 14.71
CA LEU A 237 4.90 11.32 14.19
C LEU A 237 5.54 12.72 14.24
N ALA A 238 4.81 13.75 13.83
CA ALA A 238 5.28 15.13 13.86
C ALA A 238 5.57 15.63 15.28
N LEU A 239 4.70 15.32 16.25
CA LEU A 239 4.89 15.70 17.66
C LEU A 239 6.11 15.02 18.29
N ILE A 240 6.34 13.74 17.99
CA ILE A 240 7.54 13.04 18.45
C ILE A 240 8.81 13.69 17.89
N ILE A 241 8.82 13.97 16.59
CA ILE A 241 9.97 14.61 15.94
C ILE A 241 10.24 15.97 16.59
N MET A 242 9.20 16.77 16.83
CA MET A 242 9.32 18.05 17.52
C MET A 242 9.88 17.89 18.94
N GLY A 243 9.32 16.99 19.75
CA GLY A 243 9.77 16.75 21.13
C GLY A 243 11.23 16.30 21.19
N LEU A 244 11.61 15.32 20.37
CA LEU A 244 13.00 14.85 20.23
C LEU A 244 13.93 15.99 19.80
N SER A 245 13.51 16.75 18.79
CA SER A 245 14.27 17.88 18.29
C SER A 245 14.58 18.85 19.43
N VAL A 246 13.58 19.26 20.22
CA VAL A 246 13.76 20.18 21.34
C VAL A 246 14.70 19.59 22.40
N CYS A 247 14.49 18.33 22.82
CA CYS A 247 15.37 17.69 23.81
C CYS A 247 16.82 17.58 23.33
N ILE A 248 17.06 17.24 22.06
CA ILE A 248 18.41 17.15 21.48
C ILE A 248 19.06 18.54 21.49
N GLN A 249 18.31 19.59 21.12
CA GLN A 249 18.85 20.95 21.16
C GLN A 249 19.28 21.33 22.57
N SER A 250 18.42 21.12 23.55
CA SER A 250 18.72 21.44 24.94
C SER A 250 19.93 20.65 25.44
N ALA A 251 20.01 19.35 25.15
CA ALA A 251 21.18 18.54 25.50
C ALA A 251 22.47 19.06 24.86
N LEU A 252 22.43 19.41 23.57
CA LEU A 252 23.60 19.92 22.84
C LEU A 252 24.01 21.33 23.28
N THR A 253 23.06 22.17 23.71
CA THR A 253 23.38 23.48 24.30
C THR A 253 24.08 23.36 25.65
N MET A 254 23.87 22.26 26.39
CA MET A 254 24.60 22.01 27.64
C MET A 254 26.06 21.59 27.40
N THR A 255 26.38 21.01 26.23
CA THR A 255 27.71 20.48 25.95
C THR A 255 28.64 21.44 25.22
N ASN A 256 28.10 22.43 24.50
CA ASN A 256 28.88 23.26 23.58
C ASN A 256 28.93 24.73 23.98
N ALA A 257 30.07 25.18 24.50
CA ALA A 257 30.34 26.57 24.91
C ALA A 257 30.95 27.45 23.79
N GLY A 258 30.72 27.15 22.50
CA GLY A 258 31.39 27.85 21.39
C GLY A 258 30.53 28.06 20.13
N PHE A 259 30.73 29.20 19.46
CA PHE A 259 29.91 29.76 18.38
C PHE A 259 29.80 28.87 17.11
N ASP A 260 30.79 27.99 16.87
CA ASP A 260 30.79 27.06 15.72
C ASP A 260 29.99 25.76 15.95
N ALA A 261 29.48 25.55 17.15
CA ALA A 261 28.70 24.35 17.49
C ALA A 261 27.35 24.26 16.78
N ASN A 262 26.84 25.36 16.22
CA ASN A 262 25.50 25.40 15.65
C ASN A 262 25.34 24.48 14.43
N TYR A 263 26.33 24.42 13.53
CA TYR A 263 26.25 23.57 12.33
C TYR A 263 26.42 22.08 12.66
N ILE A 264 27.33 21.75 13.58
CA ILE A 264 27.53 20.36 14.03
C ILE A 264 26.30 19.87 14.79
N ASN A 265 25.75 20.71 15.68
CA ASN A 265 24.51 20.42 16.38
C ASN A 265 23.36 20.19 15.41
N TRP A 266 23.27 21.00 14.35
CA TRP A 266 22.27 20.86 13.32
C TRP A 266 22.38 19.53 12.56
N GLY A 267 23.59 19.17 12.11
CA GLY A 267 23.83 17.90 11.42
C GLY A 267 23.48 16.68 12.25
N ILE A 268 23.87 16.68 13.53
CA ILE A 268 23.54 15.60 14.48
C ILE A 268 22.02 15.51 14.68
N ARG A 269 21.35 16.66 14.87
CA ARG A 269 19.91 16.72 15.11
C ARG A 269 19.12 16.22 13.90
N ALA A 270 19.50 16.66 12.69
CA ALA A 270 18.90 16.18 11.45
C ALA A 270 19.13 14.67 11.25
N PHE A 271 20.35 14.18 11.53
CA PHE A 271 20.69 12.77 11.41
C PHE A 271 19.89 11.86 12.37
N VAL A 272 19.81 12.24 13.65
CA VAL A 272 19.06 11.49 14.67
C VAL A 272 17.57 11.47 14.33
N ILE A 273 16.99 12.62 13.97
CA ILE A 273 15.57 12.70 13.57
C ILE A 273 15.30 11.84 12.33
N SER A 274 16.16 11.92 11.31
CA SER A 274 16.07 11.12 10.09
C SER A 274 16.11 9.61 10.38
N THR A 275 17.04 9.19 11.24
CA THR A 275 17.22 7.77 11.60
C THR A 275 16.00 7.24 12.37
N ILE A 276 15.49 8.01 13.34
CA ILE A 276 14.31 7.61 14.12
C ILE A 276 13.08 7.53 13.23
N PHE A 277 12.86 8.53 12.38
CA PHE A 277 11.75 8.53 11.43
C PHE A 277 11.82 7.32 10.48
N TRP A 278 13.01 7.01 9.95
CA TRP A 278 13.20 5.87 9.07
C TRP A 278 12.92 4.55 9.79
N LEU A 279 13.40 4.39 11.03
CA LEU A 279 13.14 3.19 11.83
C LEU A 279 11.65 3.00 12.16
N ILE A 280 10.96 4.08 12.53
CA ILE A 280 9.52 4.03 12.87
C ILE A 280 8.69 3.84 11.60
N GLY A 281 8.96 4.61 10.55
CA GLY A 281 8.25 4.58 9.27
C GLY A 281 8.32 3.22 8.60
N SER A 282 9.53 2.65 8.50
CA SER A 282 9.75 1.36 7.84
C SER A 282 9.14 0.18 8.61
N LYS A 283 9.32 0.13 9.94
CA LYS A 283 8.85 -1.03 10.74
C LYS A 283 7.38 -1.00 11.09
N LYS A 284 6.77 0.17 11.24
CA LYS A 284 5.39 0.29 11.77
C LYS A 284 4.36 0.71 10.73
N PHE A 285 4.77 1.41 9.68
CA PHE A 285 3.82 2.00 8.74
C PHE A 285 3.87 1.41 7.34
N GLU A 286 4.77 0.44 7.07
CA GLU A 286 4.96 -0.18 5.75
C GLU A 286 5.09 0.87 4.63
N ILE A 287 5.61 2.07 4.95
CA ILE A 287 5.77 3.15 3.99
C ILE A 287 6.96 2.79 3.12
N GLU A 288 6.77 2.87 1.80
CA GLU A 288 7.87 2.70 0.87
C GLU A 288 8.99 3.73 1.17
N PRO A 289 10.26 3.33 1.08
CA PRO A 289 11.37 4.16 1.57
C PRO A 289 11.49 5.50 0.84
N MET A 290 11.13 5.55 -0.45
CA MET A 290 11.20 6.77 -1.27
C MET A 290 10.18 7.84 -0.82
N PRO A 291 8.86 7.54 -0.75
CA PRO A 291 7.87 8.42 -0.13
C PRO A 291 8.26 8.88 1.28
N ALA A 292 8.73 7.95 2.12
CA ALA A 292 9.13 8.26 3.49
C ALA A 292 10.25 9.30 3.52
N PHE A 293 11.26 9.15 2.65
CA PHE A 293 12.37 10.10 2.56
C PHE A 293 11.93 11.50 2.11
N VAL A 294 11.06 11.60 1.09
CA VAL A 294 10.53 12.89 0.63
C VAL A 294 9.72 13.57 1.74
N LEU A 295 8.92 12.80 2.47
CA LEU A 295 8.08 13.30 3.56
C LEU A 295 8.94 13.77 4.75
N LEU A 296 10.00 13.03 5.08
CA LEU A 296 11.01 13.46 6.04
C LEU A 296 11.65 14.78 5.60
N LEU A 297 12.09 14.87 4.36
CA LEU A 297 12.80 16.03 3.84
C LEU A 297 11.91 17.27 3.87
N LEU A 298 10.63 17.14 3.52
CA LEU A 298 9.64 18.20 3.67
C LEU A 298 9.38 18.56 5.14
N LEU A 299 9.17 17.57 6.01
CA LEU A 299 8.88 17.81 7.42
C LEU A 299 10.04 18.38 8.22
N VAL A 300 11.28 18.06 7.84
CA VAL A 300 12.48 18.51 8.53
C VAL A 300 12.96 19.82 7.93
N LEU A 301 13.11 19.92 6.60
CA LEU A 301 13.72 21.10 6.00
C LEU A 301 12.77 22.31 5.99
N VAL A 302 11.48 22.14 5.69
CA VAL A 302 10.56 23.28 5.56
C VAL A 302 10.44 24.08 6.86
N PRO A 303 10.24 23.45 8.04
CA PRO A 303 10.20 24.20 9.30
C PRO A 303 11.54 24.86 9.62
N ILE A 304 12.66 24.20 9.31
CA ILE A 304 14.00 24.74 9.58
C ILE A 304 14.20 26.03 8.79
N PHE A 305 14.01 25.99 7.47
CA PHE A 305 14.15 27.17 6.62
C PHE A 305 13.11 28.24 6.97
N GLY A 306 11.87 27.85 7.32
CA GLY A 306 10.84 28.79 7.73
C GLY A 306 11.20 29.55 9.00
N ILE A 307 11.71 28.86 10.02
CA ILE A 307 12.06 29.47 11.30
C ILE A 307 13.27 30.39 11.15
N ASP A 308 14.31 29.95 10.44
CA ASP A 308 15.51 30.77 10.24
C ASP A 308 15.19 32.03 9.41
N CYS A 309 14.36 31.90 8.37
CA CYS A 309 13.86 33.06 7.62
C CYS A 309 13.06 34.03 8.48
N VAL A 310 12.14 33.53 9.32
CA VAL A 310 11.33 34.38 10.21
C VAL A 310 12.20 35.08 11.24
N ARG A 311 13.20 34.37 11.79
CA ARG A 311 14.16 34.96 12.74
C ARG A 311 15.00 36.06 12.08
N HIS A 312 15.48 35.83 10.86
CA HIS A 312 16.23 36.84 10.10
C HIS A 312 15.40 38.06 9.72
N PHE A 313 14.08 37.91 9.59
CA PHE A 313 13.18 39.00 9.22
C PHE A 313 12.74 39.86 10.42
N LEU A 314 12.74 39.27 11.63
CA LEU A 314 12.28 39.94 12.86
C LEU A 314 13.40 40.63 13.67
N VAL A 315 14.67 40.33 13.36
CA VAL A 315 15.86 40.96 13.95
C VAL A 315 16.36 42.05 13.01
#